data_AF-A0A452XPE2-F1
#
_entry.id   AF-A0A452XPE2-F1
#
_cell.length_a   1.000
_cell.length_b   1.000
_cell.length_c   1.000
_cell.angle_alpha   90.00
_cell.angle_beta   90.00
_cell.angle_gamma   90.00
#
_symmetry.space_group_name_H-M   'P 1'
#
loop_
_entity.id
_entity.type
_entity.pdbx_description
1 polymer ?
#
loop_
_entity_poly.entity_id
_entity_poly.type
_entity_poly.pdbx_seq_one_letter_code
_entity_poly.pdbx_strand_id
1 'polypeptide(L)'
;SSRVGDEKVQGLYVAKLVRSFCRSSCDSEDEDIFEHIASILVNISKVEAGRRILMEPKRGLLKQIIGQFDSTNQLRKKGVAGTIRNCCFEADTQIQNLLSIAEYLWPALLLPVAGKKIYSEEDRSKMPPELANALSHEREAVDDSEIRERALEAIYMIVMQDDGRKAFWSVNGPRILQVGYEDEEDLKVMGAYELIGSLLVGKGEIEQDQEQGEDKPQ
;
A
#
# COMPACT_ATOMS: atom_id res chain seq x y z
N SER A 1 16.70 -29.80 12.41
CA SER A 1 17.58 -29.44 11.29
C SER A 1 16.86 -29.39 9.93
N SER A 2 15.88 -30.28 9.64
CA SER A 2 15.18 -30.35 8.34
C SER A 2 14.29 -29.14 8.01
N ARG A 3 13.50 -28.61 8.96
CA ARG A 3 12.56 -27.50 8.71
C ARG A 3 13.25 -26.19 8.30
N VAL A 4 14.38 -25.85 8.93
CA VAL A 4 15.15 -24.64 8.60
C VAL A 4 15.79 -24.71 7.20
N GLY A 5 16.14 -25.92 6.74
CA GLY A 5 16.65 -26.13 5.38
C GLY A 5 15.57 -25.89 4.32
N ASP A 6 14.35 -26.40 4.56
CA ASP A 6 13.21 -26.26 3.65
C ASP A 6 12.76 -24.79 3.52
N GLU A 7 12.66 -24.05 4.63
CA GLU A 7 12.31 -22.62 4.62
C GLU A 7 13.31 -21.76 3.82
N LYS A 8 14.61 -22.08 3.91
CA LYS A 8 15.65 -21.38 3.11
C LYS A 8 15.49 -21.64 1.62
N VAL A 9 15.19 -22.88 1.25
CA VAL A 9 14.98 -23.30 -0.13
C VAL A 9 13.71 -22.67 -0.71
N GLN A 10 12.59 -22.71 0.01
CA GLN A 10 11.34 -22.04 -0.37
C GLN A 10 11.56 -20.55 -0.61
N GLY A 11 12.22 -19.87 0.32
CA GLY A 11 12.51 -18.45 0.17
C GLY A 11 13.44 -18.12 -1.00
N LEU A 12 14.33 -19.03 -1.41
CA LEU A 12 15.14 -18.87 -2.62
C LEU A 12 14.29 -18.94 -3.90
N TYR A 13 13.31 -19.85 -3.96
CA TYR A 13 12.40 -19.96 -5.10
C TYR A 13 11.51 -18.72 -5.22
N VAL A 14 10.96 -18.24 -4.11
CA VAL A 14 10.16 -16.99 -4.10
C VAL A 14 11.03 -15.81 -4.56
N ALA A 15 12.28 -15.70 -4.10
CA ALA A 15 13.18 -14.64 -4.56
C ALA A 15 13.46 -14.69 -6.07
N LYS A 16 13.54 -15.89 -6.67
CA LYS A 16 13.68 -16.04 -8.12
C LYS A 16 12.42 -15.58 -8.86
N LEU A 17 11.23 -15.92 -8.35
CA LEU A 17 9.95 -15.46 -8.92
C LEU A 17 9.86 -13.93 -8.89
N VAL A 18 10.14 -13.30 -7.76
CA VAL A 18 10.14 -11.83 -7.61
C VAL A 18 11.13 -11.19 -8.59
N ARG A 19 12.34 -11.74 -8.72
CA ARG A 19 13.32 -11.23 -9.68
C ARG A 19 12.85 -11.34 -11.13
N SER A 20 12.18 -12.43 -11.51
CA SER A 20 11.60 -12.57 -12.85
C SER A 20 10.45 -11.60 -13.07
N PHE A 21 9.60 -11.42 -12.06
CA PHE A 21 8.53 -10.43 -12.08
C PHE A 21 9.10 -9.04 -12.40
N CYS A 22 10.09 -8.56 -11.65
CA CYS A 22 10.67 -7.22 -11.85
C CYS A 22 11.46 -7.01 -13.16
N ARG A 23 11.62 -8.01 -14.04
CA ARG A 23 12.40 -7.87 -15.29
C ARG A 23 11.59 -7.39 -16.50
N SER A 24 10.27 -7.52 -16.49
CA SER A 24 9.44 -7.40 -17.70
C SER A 24 8.44 -6.26 -17.62
N SER A 25 8.88 -5.10 -17.13
CA SER A 25 8.14 -3.85 -17.28
C SER A 25 8.58 -3.07 -18.52
N CYS A 26 9.08 -3.75 -19.56
CA CYS A 26 9.65 -3.07 -20.73
C CYS A 26 8.53 -2.58 -21.64
N ASP A 27 8.56 -1.30 -22.01
CA ASP A 27 7.60 -0.56 -22.84
C ASP A 27 7.53 -1.03 -24.32
N SER A 28 7.81 -2.31 -24.59
CA SER A 28 7.76 -2.90 -25.93
C SER A 28 6.42 -3.58 -26.18
N GLU A 29 5.93 -3.54 -27.42
CA GLU A 29 4.73 -4.24 -27.93
C GLU A 29 4.78 -5.78 -27.80
N ASP A 30 5.84 -6.32 -27.20
CA ASP A 30 6.03 -7.75 -26.94
C ASP A 30 5.22 -8.20 -25.70
N GLU A 31 4.63 -9.40 -25.80
CA GLU A 31 3.85 -10.05 -24.75
C GLU A 31 4.66 -10.13 -23.43
N ASP A 32 4.10 -9.61 -22.33
CA ASP A 32 4.73 -9.60 -21.02
C ASP A 32 4.80 -11.01 -20.43
N ILE A 33 5.85 -11.75 -20.76
CA ILE A 33 6.04 -13.16 -20.41
C ILE A 33 6.01 -13.46 -18.90
N PHE A 34 6.13 -12.44 -18.04
CA PHE A 34 6.14 -12.60 -16.59
C PHE A 34 4.92 -12.00 -15.89
N GLU A 35 3.91 -11.52 -16.63
CA GLU A 35 2.70 -10.94 -16.03
C GLU A 35 1.97 -11.92 -15.11
N HIS A 36 1.92 -13.21 -15.46
CA HIS A 36 1.24 -14.23 -14.66
C HIS A 36 1.93 -14.54 -13.33
N ILE A 37 3.19 -14.12 -13.15
CA ILE A 37 3.85 -14.18 -11.84
C ILE A 37 3.09 -13.33 -10.82
N ALA A 38 2.39 -12.27 -11.25
CA ALA A 38 1.52 -11.46 -10.41
C ALA A 38 0.50 -12.33 -9.65
N SER A 39 -0.21 -13.21 -10.36
CA SER A 39 -1.18 -14.16 -9.77
C SER A 39 -0.52 -15.18 -8.83
N ILE A 40 0.71 -15.62 -9.14
CA ILE A 40 1.47 -16.53 -8.28
C ILE A 40 1.84 -15.84 -6.96
N LEU A 41 2.28 -14.59 -6.99
CA LEU A 41 2.62 -13.81 -5.80
C LEU A 41 1.39 -13.56 -4.92
N VAL A 42 0.24 -13.27 -5.52
CA VAL A 42 -1.04 -13.19 -4.79
C VAL A 42 -1.35 -14.51 -4.10
N ASN A 43 -1.17 -15.65 -4.78
CA ASN A 43 -1.43 -16.96 -4.18
C ASN A 43 -0.45 -17.31 -3.07
N ILE A 44 0.84 -16.99 -3.21
CA ILE A 44 1.85 -17.18 -2.15
C ILE A 44 1.46 -16.36 -0.91
N SER A 45 1.06 -15.10 -1.09
CA SER A 45 0.70 -14.21 0.03
C SER A 45 -0.62 -14.56 0.73
N LYS A 46 -1.46 -15.44 0.17
CA LYS A 46 -2.68 -15.92 0.86
C LYS A 46 -2.38 -16.72 2.13
N VAL A 47 -1.24 -17.38 2.20
CA VAL A 47 -0.84 -18.21 3.35
C VAL A 47 0.21 -17.49 4.21
N GLU A 48 0.11 -17.65 5.52
CA GLU A 48 1.00 -17.00 6.50
C GLU A 48 2.49 -17.26 6.22
N ALA A 49 2.85 -18.51 5.90
CA ALA A 49 4.22 -18.88 5.56
C ALA A 49 4.76 -18.08 4.36
N GLY A 50 3.92 -17.79 3.36
CA GLY A 50 4.29 -16.98 2.20
C GLY A 50 4.43 -15.51 2.56
N ARG A 51 3.53 -14.96 3.37
CA ARG A 51 3.65 -13.58 3.89
C ARG A 51 4.94 -13.38 4.67
N ARG A 52 5.27 -14.31 5.56
CA ARG A 52 6.52 -14.28 6.34
C ARG A 52 7.76 -14.22 5.45
N ILE A 53 7.78 -14.97 4.33
CA ILE A 53 8.89 -14.93 3.36
C ILE A 53 8.95 -13.57 2.64
N LEU A 54 7.80 -13.06 2.19
CA LEU A 54 7.71 -11.81 1.42
C LEU A 54 8.06 -10.57 2.28
N MET A 55 7.61 -10.57 3.53
CA MET A 55 7.77 -9.47 4.49
C MET A 55 9.11 -9.51 5.24
N GLU A 56 9.93 -10.54 5.08
CA GLU A 56 11.24 -10.63 5.75
C GLU A 56 12.14 -9.45 5.32
N PRO A 57 12.45 -8.48 6.21
CA PRO A 57 13.10 -7.23 5.80
C PRO A 57 14.46 -7.44 5.12
N LYS A 58 15.23 -8.44 5.60
CA LYS A 58 16.55 -8.79 5.06
C LYS A 58 16.51 -9.26 3.61
N ARG A 59 15.37 -9.74 3.11
CA ARG A 59 15.22 -10.17 1.71
C ARG A 59 14.77 -9.05 0.79
N GLY A 60 14.06 -8.05 1.32
CA GLY A 60 13.53 -6.92 0.55
C GLY A 60 12.60 -7.33 -0.60
N LEU A 61 11.90 -8.46 -0.48
CA LEU A 61 11.06 -8.99 -1.57
C LEU A 61 9.80 -8.15 -1.76
N LEU A 62 9.08 -7.85 -0.67
CA LEU A 62 7.88 -7.01 -0.75
C LEU A 62 8.18 -5.64 -1.37
N LYS A 63 9.31 -5.00 -1.00
CA LYS A 63 9.77 -3.75 -1.63
C LYS A 63 9.95 -3.88 -3.14
N GLN A 64 10.57 -4.96 -3.62
CA GLN A 64 10.75 -5.21 -5.05
C GLN A 64 9.42 -5.41 -5.79
N ILE A 65 8.47 -6.12 -5.17
CA ILE A 65 7.13 -6.32 -5.73
C ILE A 65 6.38 -4.98 -5.80
N ILE A 66 6.45 -4.18 -4.73
CA ILE A 66 5.80 -2.86 -4.66
C ILE A 66 6.30 -1.97 -5.80
N GLY A 67 7.60 -1.99 -6.14
CA GLY A 67 8.16 -1.22 -7.25
C GLY A 67 7.64 -1.56 -8.65
N GLN A 68 6.56 -2.33 -8.78
CA GLN A 68 5.84 -2.60 -10.03
C GLN A 68 4.41 -2.01 -10.01
N PHE A 69 4.06 -1.21 -9.01
CA PHE A 69 2.72 -0.65 -8.82
C PHE A 69 2.27 0.30 -9.94
N ASP A 70 3.21 0.91 -10.64
CA ASP A 70 3.02 1.86 -11.75
C ASP A 70 3.15 1.20 -13.14
N SER A 71 3.20 -0.14 -13.19
CA SER A 71 3.26 -0.88 -14.45
C SER A 71 2.08 -0.54 -15.38
N THR A 72 2.36 -0.43 -16.67
CA THR A 72 1.33 -0.29 -17.71
C THR A 72 0.46 -1.55 -17.84
N ASN A 73 0.96 -2.71 -17.40
CA ASN A 73 0.22 -3.96 -17.39
C ASN A 73 -0.76 -4.03 -16.20
N GLN A 74 -2.06 -4.20 -16.50
CA GLN A 74 -3.12 -4.27 -15.49
C GLN A 74 -3.02 -5.50 -14.58
N LEU A 75 -2.65 -6.66 -15.13
CA LEU A 75 -2.49 -7.89 -14.33
C LEU A 75 -1.38 -7.74 -13.29
N ARG A 76 -0.30 -7.05 -13.64
CA ARG A 76 0.78 -6.71 -12.70
C ARG A 76 0.29 -5.82 -11.58
N LYS A 77 -0.32 -4.69 -11.90
CA LYS A 77 -0.84 -3.74 -10.89
C LYS A 77 -1.80 -4.43 -9.93
N LYS A 78 -2.70 -5.25 -10.46
CA LYS A 78 -3.64 -6.05 -9.68
C LYS A 78 -2.95 -7.06 -8.77
N GLY A 79 -1.94 -7.77 -9.25
CA GLY A 79 -1.19 -8.69 -8.41
C GLY A 79 -0.32 -8.00 -7.36
N VAL A 80 0.22 -6.81 -7.65
CA VAL A 80 0.92 -5.98 -6.66
C VAL A 80 -0.05 -5.56 -5.56
N ALA A 81 -1.19 -4.95 -5.91
CA ALA A 81 -2.20 -4.53 -4.95
C ALA A 81 -2.72 -5.70 -4.09
N GLY A 82 -3.03 -6.83 -4.71
CA GLY A 82 -3.45 -8.05 -4.00
C GLY A 82 -2.37 -8.62 -3.08
N THR A 83 -1.10 -8.59 -3.49
CA THR A 83 0.02 -9.07 -2.67
C THR A 83 0.26 -8.15 -1.47
N ILE A 84 0.24 -6.83 -1.65
CA ILE A 84 0.37 -5.85 -0.57
C ILE A 84 -0.76 -6.04 0.44
N ARG A 85 -2.02 -6.07 -0.05
CA ARG A 85 -3.21 -6.30 0.77
C ARG A 85 -3.09 -7.57 1.60
N ASN A 86 -2.71 -8.68 0.98
CA ASN A 86 -2.53 -9.93 1.71
C ASN A 86 -1.43 -9.81 2.78
N CYS A 87 -0.30 -9.17 2.49
CA CYS A 87 0.74 -8.95 3.50
C CYS A 87 0.28 -8.09 4.69
N CYS A 88 -0.65 -7.15 4.46
CA CYS A 88 -1.19 -6.29 5.51
C CYS A 88 -2.07 -7.02 6.54
N PHE A 89 -2.45 -8.30 6.31
CA PHE A 89 -3.06 -9.13 7.36
C PHE A 89 -2.19 -9.33 8.59
N GLU A 90 -0.87 -9.19 8.45
CA GLU A 90 0.08 -9.28 9.56
C GLU A 90 0.35 -7.92 10.23
N ALA A 91 -0.41 -6.87 9.91
CA ALA A 91 -0.12 -5.51 10.37
C ALA A 91 -0.09 -5.41 11.90
N ASP A 92 -0.92 -6.14 12.62
CA ASP A 92 -0.96 -6.18 14.09
C ASP A 92 0.37 -6.61 14.74
N THR A 93 1.13 -7.49 14.09
CA THR A 93 2.41 -8.01 14.60
C THR A 93 3.64 -7.53 13.82
N GLN A 94 3.44 -7.06 12.58
CA GLN A 94 4.51 -6.71 11.64
C GLN A 94 4.43 -5.26 11.15
N ILE A 95 3.69 -4.37 11.83
CA ILE A 95 3.55 -2.97 11.42
C ILE A 95 4.91 -2.30 11.16
N GLN A 96 5.90 -2.53 12.03
CA GLN A 96 7.23 -1.95 11.89
C GLN A 96 7.95 -2.41 10.61
N ASN A 97 7.73 -3.66 10.17
CA ASN A 97 8.29 -4.16 8.92
C ASN A 97 7.61 -3.51 7.70
N LEU A 98 6.29 -3.27 7.75
CA LEU A 98 5.57 -2.53 6.71
C LEU A 98 6.03 -1.06 6.65
N LEU A 99 6.16 -0.40 7.81
CA LEU A 99 6.58 0.99 7.89
C LEU A 99 8.05 1.20 7.49
N SER A 100 8.90 0.17 7.63
CA SER A 100 10.29 0.22 7.14
C SER A 100 10.42 0.41 5.63
N ILE A 101 9.34 0.18 4.88
CA ILE A 101 9.26 0.37 3.43
C ILE A 101 8.20 1.42 3.03
N ALA A 102 7.80 2.29 3.97
CA ALA A 102 6.74 3.29 3.79
C ALA A 102 6.92 4.18 2.55
N GLU A 103 8.15 4.57 2.22
CA GLU A 103 8.52 5.36 1.03
C GLU A 103 7.98 4.74 -0.27
N TYR A 104 7.92 3.41 -0.37
CA TYR A 104 7.40 2.68 -1.53
C TYR A 104 5.94 2.29 -1.34
N LEU A 105 5.58 1.96 -0.10
CA LEU A 105 4.25 1.47 0.26
C LEU A 105 3.18 2.55 0.06
N TRP A 106 3.44 3.78 0.50
CA TRP A 106 2.45 4.85 0.43
C TRP A 106 2.11 5.26 -1.00
N PRO A 107 3.07 5.49 -1.92
CA PRO A 107 2.73 5.68 -3.33
C PRO A 107 1.88 4.56 -3.92
N ALA A 108 2.23 3.31 -3.65
CA ALA A 108 1.51 2.15 -4.19
C ALA A 108 0.08 2.02 -3.65
N LEU A 109 -0.19 2.48 -2.43
CA LEU A 109 -1.51 2.42 -1.80
C LEU A 109 -2.36 3.67 -2.02
N LEU A 110 -1.75 4.87 -2.00
CA LEU A 110 -2.48 6.13 -2.03
C LEU A 110 -2.75 6.63 -3.45
N LEU A 111 -1.82 6.43 -4.38
CA LEU A 111 -2.00 6.91 -5.75
C LEU A 111 -3.20 6.28 -6.49
N PRO A 112 -3.54 4.99 -6.30
CA PRO A 112 -4.75 4.41 -6.90
C PRO A 112 -6.07 5.02 -6.40
N VAL A 113 -6.04 5.68 -5.24
CA VAL A 113 -7.23 6.14 -4.48
C VAL A 113 -7.18 7.66 -4.23
N ALA A 114 -6.38 8.39 -5.01
CA ALA A 114 -6.16 9.83 -4.81
C ALA A 114 -7.13 10.73 -5.61
N GLY A 115 -8.04 10.14 -6.39
CA GLY A 115 -8.88 10.89 -7.34
C GLY A 115 -8.08 11.43 -8.53
N LYS A 116 -8.70 12.31 -9.32
CA LYS A 116 -8.12 12.90 -10.55
C LYS A 116 -7.61 14.33 -10.35
N LYS A 117 -7.97 14.96 -9.22
CA LYS A 117 -7.71 16.38 -8.96
C LYS A 117 -6.23 16.68 -8.74
N ILE A 118 -5.80 17.86 -9.19
CA ILE A 118 -4.50 18.43 -8.85
C ILE A 118 -4.55 18.91 -7.39
N TYR A 119 -3.60 18.47 -6.58
CA TYR A 119 -3.54 18.86 -5.18
C TYR A 119 -2.91 20.24 -5.00
N SER A 120 -3.42 21.00 -4.03
CA SER A 120 -2.88 22.31 -3.68
C SER A 120 -1.44 22.21 -3.18
N GLU A 121 -0.65 23.29 -3.31
CA GLU A 121 0.70 23.35 -2.72
C GLU A 121 0.66 23.15 -1.19
N GLU A 122 -0.38 23.66 -0.52
CA GLU A 122 -0.55 23.47 0.92
C GLU A 122 -0.72 21.98 1.27
N ASP A 123 -1.57 21.25 0.56
CA ASP A 123 -1.77 19.82 0.76
C ASP A 123 -0.50 19.02 0.45
N ARG A 124 0.17 19.36 -0.66
CA ARG A 124 1.39 18.66 -1.12
C ARG A 124 2.60 18.93 -0.21
N SER A 125 2.68 20.08 0.44
CA SER A 125 3.77 20.39 1.38
C SER A 125 3.84 19.44 2.60
N LYS A 126 2.73 18.72 2.87
CA LYS A 126 2.59 17.74 3.96
C LYS A 126 2.82 16.29 3.49
N MET A 127 3.18 16.08 2.23
CA MET A 127 3.36 14.75 1.62
C MET A 127 4.85 14.44 1.38
N PRO A 128 5.23 13.14 1.36
CA PRO A 128 6.53 12.71 0.85
C PRO A 128 6.76 13.18 -0.60
N PRO A 129 8.01 13.44 -1.01
CA PRO A 129 8.33 13.96 -2.33
C PRO A 129 7.73 13.14 -3.49
N GLU A 130 7.76 11.82 -3.40
CA GLU A 130 7.24 10.91 -4.44
C GLU A 130 5.73 11.11 -4.65
N LEU A 131 4.97 11.26 -3.55
CA LEU A 131 3.53 11.52 -3.58
C LEU A 131 3.23 12.95 -4.03
N ALA A 132 3.92 13.94 -3.45
CA ALA A 132 3.74 15.35 -3.76
C ALA A 132 3.97 15.62 -5.25
N ASN A 133 5.03 15.03 -5.83
CA ASN A 133 5.34 15.16 -7.24
C ASN A 133 4.25 14.52 -8.12
N ALA A 134 3.86 13.28 -7.83
CA ALA A 134 2.81 12.60 -8.58
C ALA A 134 1.47 13.37 -8.54
N LEU A 135 1.09 13.90 -7.38
CA LEU A 135 -0.18 14.61 -7.16
C LEU A 135 -0.14 16.10 -7.55
N SER A 136 0.98 16.57 -8.12
CA SER A 136 1.12 17.95 -8.66
C SER A 136 0.57 18.11 -10.09
N HIS A 137 0.19 16.99 -10.72
CA HIS A 137 -0.34 16.95 -12.08
C HIS A 137 -1.72 16.31 -12.10
N GLU A 138 -2.48 16.57 -13.16
CA GLU A 138 -3.70 15.82 -13.43
C GLU A 138 -3.32 14.36 -13.73
N ARG A 139 -4.09 13.42 -13.18
CA ARG A 139 -3.82 11.99 -13.30
C ARG A 139 -5.02 11.26 -13.85
N GLU A 140 -4.76 10.25 -14.67
CA GLU A 140 -5.78 9.25 -14.99
C GLU A 140 -6.11 8.44 -13.74
N ALA A 141 -7.40 8.21 -13.51
CA ALA A 141 -7.82 7.31 -12.44
C ALA A 141 -7.45 5.87 -12.79
N VAL A 142 -7.22 5.07 -11.77
CA VAL A 142 -7.12 3.62 -11.95
C VAL A 142 -8.53 3.07 -12.16
N ASP A 143 -8.85 2.64 -13.38
CA ASP A 143 -10.22 2.19 -13.73
C ASP A 143 -10.65 0.91 -12.99
N ASP A 144 -9.73 -0.04 -12.77
CA ASP A 144 -10.03 -1.32 -12.10
C ASP A 144 -10.36 -1.09 -10.61
N SER A 145 -11.64 -1.26 -10.26
CA SER A 145 -12.12 -1.05 -8.89
C SER A 145 -11.55 -2.05 -7.89
N GLU A 146 -11.14 -3.24 -8.32
CA GLU A 146 -10.47 -4.20 -7.42
C GLU A 146 -9.10 -3.67 -6.98
N ILE A 147 -8.37 -2.95 -7.84
CA ILE A 147 -7.09 -2.35 -7.42
C ILE A 147 -7.32 -1.31 -6.32
N ARG A 148 -8.33 -0.45 -6.49
CA ARG A 148 -8.70 0.59 -5.52
C ARG A 148 -9.19 -0.03 -4.21
N GLU A 149 -10.08 -1.02 -4.28
CA GLU A 149 -10.58 -1.76 -3.11
C GLU A 149 -9.43 -2.42 -2.33
N ARG A 150 -8.52 -3.13 -3.00
CA ARG A 150 -7.36 -3.78 -2.36
C ARG A 150 -6.44 -2.78 -1.67
N ALA A 151 -6.24 -1.61 -2.28
CA ALA A 151 -5.44 -0.55 -1.69
C ALA A 151 -6.10 -0.01 -0.41
N LEU A 152 -7.41 0.25 -0.44
CA LEU A 152 -8.15 0.71 0.75
C LEU A 152 -8.19 -0.36 1.85
N GLU A 153 -8.41 -1.63 1.52
CA GLU A 153 -8.33 -2.73 2.49
C GLU A 153 -6.95 -2.79 3.19
N ALA A 154 -5.87 -2.59 2.42
CA ALA A 154 -4.52 -2.54 2.96
C ALA A 154 -4.32 -1.33 3.89
N ILE A 155 -4.76 -0.13 3.46
CA ILE A 155 -4.72 1.09 4.27
C ILE A 155 -5.50 0.89 5.56
N TYR A 156 -6.71 0.32 5.50
CA TYR A 156 -7.53 0.03 6.67
C TYR A 156 -6.77 -0.80 7.71
N MET A 157 -6.18 -1.94 7.29
CA MET A 157 -5.42 -2.81 8.21
C MET A 157 -4.19 -2.12 8.83
N ILE A 158 -3.53 -1.22 8.08
CA ILE A 158 -2.41 -0.41 8.58
C ILE A 158 -2.91 0.65 9.58
N VAL A 159 -3.96 1.40 9.24
CA VAL A 159 -4.53 2.50 10.06
C VAL A 159 -5.21 1.99 11.34
N MET A 160 -5.65 0.73 11.37
CA MET A 160 -6.08 0.09 12.61
C MET A 160 -4.98 0.07 13.68
N GLN A 161 -3.71 0.00 13.27
CA GLN A 161 -2.56 0.02 14.18
C GLN A 161 -2.17 1.44 14.53
N ASP A 162 -1.76 1.71 15.76
CA ASP A 162 -1.46 3.07 16.21
C ASP A 162 -0.28 3.69 15.45
N ASP A 163 0.82 2.95 15.27
CA ASP A 163 1.97 3.42 14.47
C ASP A 163 1.63 3.58 12.99
N GLY A 164 0.79 2.68 12.45
CA GLY A 164 0.32 2.76 11.08
C GLY A 164 -0.57 3.96 10.83
N ARG A 165 -1.46 4.28 11.77
CA ARG A 165 -2.28 5.50 11.75
C ARG A 165 -1.41 6.76 11.78
N LYS A 166 -0.46 6.86 12.72
CA LYS A 166 0.47 7.99 12.79
C LYS A 166 1.24 8.18 11.48
N ALA A 167 1.75 7.09 10.91
CA ALA A 167 2.44 7.13 9.62
C ALA A 167 1.52 7.58 8.48
N PHE A 168 0.26 7.12 8.46
CA PHE A 168 -0.73 7.54 7.47
C PHE A 168 -1.07 9.04 7.56
N TRP A 169 -1.22 9.58 8.78
CA TRP A 169 -1.40 11.02 9.00
C TRP A 169 -0.19 11.83 8.53
N SER A 170 1.02 11.34 8.78
CA SER A 170 2.27 12.03 8.43
C SER A 170 2.47 12.22 6.92
N VAL A 171 1.73 11.50 6.08
CA VAL A 171 1.79 11.61 4.61
C VAL A 171 0.58 12.29 4.00
N ASN A 172 -0.21 12.99 4.81
CA ASN A 172 -1.48 13.62 4.41
C ASN A 172 -2.52 12.62 3.86
N GLY A 173 -2.45 11.36 4.31
CA GLY A 173 -3.33 10.27 3.88
C GLY A 173 -4.83 10.58 3.99
N PRO A 174 -5.34 11.17 5.10
CA PRO A 174 -6.76 11.50 5.23
C PRO A 174 -7.26 12.43 4.13
N ARG A 175 -6.46 13.45 3.76
CA ARG A 175 -6.83 14.39 2.69
C ARG A 175 -6.87 13.69 1.34
N ILE A 176 -5.92 12.79 1.08
CA ILE A 176 -5.89 12.00 -0.16
C ILE A 176 -7.15 11.15 -0.28
N LEU A 177 -7.55 10.46 0.80
CA LEU A 177 -8.77 9.66 0.79
C LEU A 177 -10.04 10.51 0.64
N GLN A 178 -10.09 11.69 1.25
CA GLN A 178 -11.23 12.60 1.09
C GLN A 178 -11.41 13.00 -0.38
N VAL A 179 -10.33 13.41 -1.05
CA VAL A 179 -10.37 13.78 -2.47
C VAL A 179 -10.72 12.58 -3.35
N GLY A 180 -10.14 11.41 -3.07
CA GLY A 180 -10.46 10.18 -3.79
C GLY A 180 -11.91 9.76 -3.68
N TYR A 181 -12.51 9.92 -2.50
CA TYR A 181 -13.92 9.61 -2.27
C TYR A 181 -14.87 10.52 -3.04
N GLU A 182 -14.53 11.80 -3.23
CA GLU A 182 -15.35 12.76 -4.00
C GLU A 182 -15.53 12.35 -5.48
N ASP A 183 -14.58 11.59 -6.03
CA ASP A 183 -14.58 11.13 -7.42
C ASP A 183 -15.02 9.66 -7.58
N GLU A 184 -15.34 8.94 -6.50
CA GLU A 184 -15.63 7.50 -6.52
C GLU A 184 -17.11 7.20 -6.76
N GLU A 185 -17.38 6.25 -7.65
CA GLU A 185 -18.74 5.83 -8.03
C GLU A 185 -19.02 4.35 -7.72
N ASP A 186 -17.98 3.52 -7.53
CA ASP A 186 -18.13 2.11 -7.18
C ASP A 186 -18.52 1.96 -5.70
N LEU A 187 -19.73 1.47 -5.45
CA LEU A 187 -20.30 1.33 -4.10
C LEU A 187 -19.43 0.50 -3.14
N LYS A 188 -18.68 -0.48 -3.63
CA LYS A 188 -17.80 -1.29 -2.76
C LYS A 188 -16.57 -0.48 -2.35
N VAL A 189 -15.99 0.27 -3.30
CA VAL A 189 -14.84 1.11 -3.04
C VAL A 189 -15.22 2.26 -2.11
N MET A 190 -16.39 2.88 -2.31
CA MET A 190 -16.96 3.87 -1.38
C MET A 190 -17.07 3.31 0.04
N GLY A 191 -17.62 2.11 0.21
CA GLY A 191 -17.70 1.47 1.52
C GLY A 191 -16.32 1.27 2.18
N ALA A 192 -15.29 0.97 1.39
CA ALA A 192 -13.92 0.85 1.90
C ALA A 192 -13.32 2.20 2.35
N TYR A 193 -13.60 3.31 1.64
CA TYR A 193 -13.26 4.66 2.11
C TYR A 193 -13.97 5.00 3.42
N GLU A 194 -15.27 4.74 3.51
CA GLU A 194 -16.10 5.03 4.69
C GLU A 194 -15.60 4.27 5.94
N LEU A 195 -15.19 3.01 5.78
CA LEU A 195 -14.59 2.23 6.85
C LEU A 195 -13.34 2.90 7.42
N ILE A 196 -12.43 3.39 6.56
CA ILE A 196 -11.23 4.11 7.01
C ILE A 196 -11.63 5.44 7.64
N GLY A 197 -12.55 6.20 7.04
CA GLY A 197 -13.04 7.47 7.58
C GLY A 197 -13.59 7.33 9.00
N SER A 198 -14.36 6.27 9.27
CA SER A 198 -14.90 5.99 10.60
C SER A 198 -13.82 5.76 11.67
N LEU A 199 -12.70 5.11 11.30
CA LEU A 199 -11.56 4.89 12.19
C LEU A 199 -10.83 6.19 12.53
N LEU A 200 -10.77 7.13 11.57
CA LEU A 200 -10.07 8.40 11.74
C LEU A 200 -10.86 9.37 12.63
N VAL A 201 -12.18 9.42 12.46
CA VAL A 201 -13.06 10.27 13.29
C VAL A 201 -13.13 9.75 14.72
N GLY A 202 -13.30 8.43 14.93
CA GLY A 202 -13.48 7.85 16.27
C GLY A 202 -12.25 7.93 17.19
N LYS A 203 -11.06 8.26 16.67
CA LYS A 203 -9.82 8.45 17.47
C LYS A 203 -9.23 9.86 17.39
N GLY A 204 -9.57 10.65 16.37
CA GLY A 204 -9.11 12.05 16.24
C GLY A 204 -9.61 12.97 17.35
N GLU A 205 -10.76 12.66 17.96
CA GLU A 205 -11.27 13.38 19.13
C GLU A 205 -10.43 13.14 20.40
N ILE A 206 -9.71 12.01 20.48
CA ILE A 206 -8.91 11.66 21.67
C ILE A 206 -7.53 12.32 21.64
N GLU A 207 -6.96 12.52 20.45
CA GLU A 207 -5.60 13.08 20.29
C GLU A 207 -5.60 14.63 20.34
N GLN A 208 -6.67 15.32 19.88
CA GLN A 208 -6.78 16.78 19.99
C GLN A 208 -6.98 17.28 21.44
N ASP A 209 -7.60 16.47 22.30
CA ASP A 209 -7.78 16.80 23.72
C ASP A 209 -6.50 16.62 24.55
N GLN A 210 -5.53 15.82 24.07
CA GLN A 210 -4.26 15.61 24.77
C GLN A 210 -3.24 16.72 24.49
N GLU A 211 -3.21 17.30 23.28
CA GLU A 211 -2.32 18.44 22.96
C GLU A 211 -2.78 19.77 23.60
N GLN A 212 -4.05 19.92 23.96
CA GLN A 212 -4.56 21.13 24.66
C GLN A 212 -4.41 21.07 26.19
N GLY A 213 -3.93 19.96 26.75
CA GLY A 213 -3.86 19.73 28.20
C GLY A 213 -2.52 20.08 28.88
N GLU A 214 -1.43 20.27 28.13
CA GLU A 214 -0.08 20.37 28.71
C GLU A 214 0.49 21.79 28.86
N ASP A 215 -0.23 22.85 28.48
CA ASP A 215 0.26 24.23 28.67
C ASP A 215 -0.56 25.02 29.69
N LYS A 216 -0.36 24.70 30.98
CA LYS A 216 -0.62 25.65 32.08
C LYS A 216 0.55 25.62 33.06
N PRO A 217 1.41 26.66 33.08
CA PRO A 217 2.39 26.80 34.15
C PRO A 217 1.68 27.13 35.47
N GLN A 218 2.11 26.46 36.55
CA GLN A 218 1.86 26.87 37.93
C GLN A 218 2.80 28.01 38.33
#